data_AF-A0A968Y450-F1
#
_entry.id   AF-A0A968Y450-F1
#
_cell.length_a   1.000
_cell.length_b   1.000
_cell.length_c   1.000
_cell.angle_alpha   90.00
_cell.angle_beta   90.00
_cell.angle_gamma   90.00
#
_symmetry.space_group_name_H-M   'P 1'
#
loop_
_entity.id
_entity.type
_entity.pdbx_description
1 polymer ?
#
loop_
_entity_poly.entity_id
_entity_poly.type
_entity_poly.pdbx_seq_one_letter_code
_entity_poly.pdbx_strand_id
1 'polypeptide(L)'
;MNVSTANKQIIFVDASVQNYQNLIEGADVKAKIVVLDDKHSGIEQITNALAAQKDIKAVHILSHGSEGSLQLGTDALNENNLENFSDRLKQWGNALTQNADILLYGCEVAKGKAGKNFIQRLSEIADANIAASANPTGSAQLGGDWELEVKLGEIETAVAFNSNALSAYSHILATANPDNKALPVNSPAVSIDVLANDTGSGRVKVQSITTAPTNGTAIINDWIYVGGYFTSVSGQPRNRIARLNSDGTLDSTFNPNANSDVQAILIDNSGNPYISGAFVTIGGQTRSNIAKLNPITGAADATFNANANGNIQAIAFDSSGNLIVAGYFNIIGGQFRNRVAKLNPITGAVDATFNPNADWNVEALVLDSSGNPYITGQFTTIGGTPRNYIAKLNPTTGAADVTFDPNANSRVDTIAIDSSDNLFVGSGFTTIGGASRNSIAKLNPTTGTADATFNPNANNFVYEIAVDSSGNPYASGFFTTIGGQTRNYIAKLDPTTGAADAIFNPNPNGPIIPIAFDSNGKLIVGGVFNTIGGQARNRIAKLDPTTGLADATFNPNVNSQVQAIALDSKRNILYTPNANFNGLDTFQYTATDGIISTPPPSPSS
;
A
#
# COMPACT_ATOMS: atom_id res chain seq x y z
N MET A 1 -61.57 -5.38 0.95
CA MET A 1 -61.20 -4.82 -0.38
C MET A 1 -59.97 -5.56 -0.83
N ASN A 2 -60.07 -6.40 -1.86
CA ASN A 2 -58.95 -7.16 -2.41
C ASN A 2 -57.94 -6.18 -3.01
N VAL A 3 -56.73 -6.12 -2.45
CA VAL A 3 -55.62 -5.43 -3.10
C VAL A 3 -55.26 -6.24 -4.34
N SER A 4 -55.42 -5.62 -5.49
CA SER A 4 -55.13 -6.17 -6.81
C SER A 4 -53.74 -6.80 -6.86
N THR A 5 -53.67 -8.06 -7.28
CA THR A 5 -52.44 -8.84 -7.57
C THR A 5 -51.70 -8.35 -8.83
N ALA A 6 -52.11 -7.24 -9.44
CA ALA A 6 -51.68 -6.91 -10.79
C ALA A 6 -50.24 -6.39 -10.93
N ASN A 7 -49.62 -5.76 -9.92
CA ASN A 7 -48.28 -5.13 -10.02
C ASN A 7 -47.45 -5.30 -8.73
N LYS A 8 -47.00 -6.52 -8.42
CA LYS A 8 -46.21 -6.76 -7.20
C LYS A 8 -44.74 -6.37 -7.44
N GLN A 9 -44.30 -5.30 -6.78
CA GLN A 9 -42.95 -4.75 -6.92
C GLN A 9 -42.26 -4.59 -5.55
N ILE A 10 -40.93 -4.66 -5.53
CA ILE A 10 -40.11 -4.46 -4.33
C ILE A 10 -39.01 -3.44 -4.64
N ILE A 11 -38.81 -2.49 -3.73
CA ILE A 11 -37.74 -1.50 -3.77
C ILE A 11 -36.75 -1.82 -2.65
N PHE A 12 -35.53 -2.18 -3.02
CA PHE A 12 -34.39 -2.26 -2.13
C PHE A 12 -33.65 -0.94 -2.13
N VAL A 13 -33.40 -0.39 -0.94
CA VAL A 13 -32.70 0.88 -0.76
C VAL A 13 -31.49 0.65 0.13
N ASP A 14 -30.30 0.87 -0.38
CA ASP A 14 -29.08 0.78 0.40
C ASP A 14 -28.97 1.95 1.39
N ALA A 15 -28.75 1.67 2.68
CA ALA A 15 -28.67 2.72 3.70
C ALA A 15 -27.45 3.64 3.56
N SER A 16 -26.45 3.25 2.77
CA SER A 16 -25.28 4.09 2.45
C SER A 16 -25.59 5.21 1.45
N VAL A 17 -26.75 5.17 0.77
CA VAL A 17 -27.19 6.23 -0.15
C VAL A 17 -27.49 7.50 0.64
N GLN A 18 -26.81 8.59 0.31
CA GLN A 18 -26.94 9.85 1.03
C GLN A 18 -28.37 10.36 0.97
N ASN A 19 -28.99 10.69 2.11
CA ASN A 19 -30.37 11.20 2.17
C ASN A 19 -31.39 10.30 1.45
N TYR A 20 -31.18 8.97 1.43
CA TYR A 20 -32.11 8.02 0.82
C TYR A 20 -33.56 8.14 1.35
N GLN A 21 -33.75 8.67 2.56
CA GLN A 21 -35.06 8.89 3.16
C GLN A 21 -35.92 9.82 2.29
N ASN A 22 -35.33 10.83 1.65
CA ASN A 22 -36.03 11.75 0.74
C ASN A 22 -36.57 11.01 -0.50
N LEU A 23 -35.81 10.03 -1.01
CA LEU A 23 -36.24 9.20 -2.14
C LEU A 23 -37.35 8.23 -1.71
N ILE A 24 -37.25 7.64 -0.51
CA ILE A 24 -38.29 6.77 0.05
C ILE A 24 -39.63 7.50 0.20
N GLU A 25 -39.63 8.78 0.60
CA GLU A 25 -40.85 9.58 0.71
C GLU A 25 -41.60 9.73 -0.63
N GLY A 26 -40.88 9.65 -1.75
CA GLY A 26 -41.46 9.69 -3.09
C GLY A 26 -41.62 8.35 -3.80
N ALA A 27 -41.33 7.24 -3.13
CA ALA A 27 -41.43 5.90 -3.71
C ALA A 27 -42.89 5.51 -4.02
N ASP A 28 -43.09 4.61 -4.99
CA ASP A 28 -44.42 4.07 -5.32
C ASP A 28 -45.05 3.43 -4.07
N VAL A 29 -46.17 4.00 -3.63
CA VAL A 29 -46.93 3.56 -2.46
C VAL A 29 -47.46 2.12 -2.56
N LYS A 30 -47.44 1.52 -3.76
CA LYS A 30 -47.83 0.13 -4.00
C LYS A 30 -46.66 -0.85 -3.91
N ALA A 31 -45.42 -0.37 -3.91
CA ALA A 31 -44.23 -1.20 -3.81
C ALA A 31 -43.88 -1.48 -2.34
N LYS A 32 -43.35 -2.68 -2.07
CA LYS A 32 -42.78 -3.00 -0.76
C LYS A 32 -41.36 -2.43 -0.70
N ILE A 33 -41.06 -1.61 0.30
CA ILE A 33 -39.71 -1.05 0.50
C ILE A 33 -38.95 -1.88 1.53
N VAL A 34 -37.69 -2.18 1.23
CA VAL A 34 -36.74 -2.85 2.13
C VAL A 34 -35.45 -2.03 2.15
N VAL A 35 -35.10 -1.49 3.31
CA VAL A 35 -33.82 -0.78 3.51
C VAL A 35 -32.76 -1.81 3.88
N LEU A 36 -31.65 -1.84 3.14
CA LEU A 36 -30.50 -2.69 3.39
C LEU A 36 -29.59 -2.03 4.43
N ASP A 37 -29.20 -2.78 5.45
CA ASP A 37 -28.19 -2.37 6.42
C ASP A 37 -26.82 -2.30 5.74
N ASP A 38 -26.15 -1.16 5.84
CA ASP A 38 -24.85 -0.87 5.22
C ASP A 38 -23.68 -1.63 5.87
N LYS A 39 -23.93 -2.29 7.01
CA LYS A 39 -22.93 -3.08 7.76
C LYS A 39 -22.98 -4.58 7.50
N HIS A 40 -23.92 -5.04 6.67
CA HIS A 40 -24.11 -6.45 6.37
C HIS A 40 -24.14 -6.67 4.84
N SER A 41 -23.92 -7.92 4.40
CA SER A 41 -24.01 -8.29 2.98
C SER A 41 -25.37 -7.88 2.41
N GLY A 42 -25.41 -6.95 1.46
CA GLY A 42 -26.66 -6.54 0.82
C GLY A 42 -27.22 -7.63 -0.08
N ILE A 43 -26.36 -8.45 -0.70
CA ILE A 43 -26.81 -9.60 -1.49
C ILE A 43 -27.57 -10.59 -0.59
N GLU A 44 -27.10 -10.80 0.65
CA GLU A 44 -27.78 -11.66 1.63
C GLU A 44 -29.15 -11.14 2.00
N GLN A 45 -29.22 -9.85 2.30
CA GLN A 45 -30.44 -9.19 2.72
C GLN A 45 -31.50 -9.25 1.61
N ILE A 46 -31.10 -9.00 0.35
CA ILE A 46 -31.99 -9.13 -0.81
C ILE A 46 -32.45 -10.57 -0.99
N THR A 47 -31.52 -11.55 -0.96
CA THR A 47 -31.87 -12.97 -1.09
C THR A 47 -32.89 -13.40 -0.02
N ASN A 48 -32.65 -13.04 1.24
CA ASN A 48 -33.53 -13.38 2.35
C ASN A 48 -34.91 -12.70 2.22
N ALA A 49 -34.95 -11.45 1.77
CA ALA A 49 -36.19 -10.73 1.54
C ALA A 49 -37.03 -11.34 0.40
N LEU A 50 -36.37 -11.87 -0.63
CA LEU A 50 -37.02 -12.50 -1.80
C LEU A 50 -37.38 -13.98 -1.58
N ALA A 51 -36.72 -14.69 -0.66
CA ALA A 51 -36.93 -16.14 -0.46
C ALA A 51 -38.38 -16.55 -0.20
N ALA A 52 -39.16 -15.69 0.48
CA ALA A 52 -40.59 -15.91 0.76
C ALA A 52 -41.54 -15.23 -0.24
N GLN A 53 -41.01 -14.70 -1.35
CA GLN A 53 -41.79 -14.01 -2.37
C GLN A 53 -41.98 -14.87 -3.62
N LYS A 54 -43.09 -14.59 -4.30
CA LYS A 54 -43.47 -15.14 -5.61
C LYS A 54 -44.18 -14.06 -6.41
N ASP A 55 -44.16 -14.24 -7.73
CA ASP A 55 -44.84 -13.41 -8.71
C ASP A 55 -44.47 -11.92 -8.62
N ILE A 56 -43.19 -11.63 -8.34
CA ILE A 56 -42.66 -10.27 -8.37
C ILE A 56 -42.44 -9.85 -9.82
N LYS A 57 -43.11 -8.78 -10.25
CA LYS A 57 -42.98 -8.24 -11.61
C LYS A 57 -41.81 -7.27 -11.76
N ALA A 58 -41.43 -6.60 -10.69
CA ALA A 58 -40.27 -5.72 -10.73
C ALA A 58 -39.51 -5.66 -9.40
N VAL A 59 -38.19 -5.60 -9.52
CA VAL A 59 -37.26 -5.29 -8.43
C VAL A 59 -36.54 -3.99 -8.76
N HIS A 60 -36.59 -3.06 -7.83
CA HIS A 60 -35.89 -1.79 -7.90
C HIS A 60 -34.74 -1.83 -6.89
N ILE A 61 -33.52 -1.52 -7.31
CA ILE A 61 -32.35 -1.50 -6.42
C ILE A 61 -31.74 -0.11 -6.48
N LEU A 62 -31.96 0.67 -5.42
CA LEU A 62 -31.38 1.99 -5.23
C LEU A 62 -30.11 1.86 -4.39
N SER A 63 -28.96 2.07 -5.04
CA SER A 63 -27.67 2.04 -4.36
C SER A 63 -26.62 2.89 -5.08
N HIS A 64 -25.42 2.95 -4.53
CA HIS A 64 -24.29 3.51 -5.23
C HIS A 64 -23.76 2.57 -6.31
N GLY A 65 -23.28 3.15 -7.42
CA GLY A 65 -22.75 2.41 -8.57
C GLY A 65 -21.47 3.00 -9.16
N SER A 66 -20.80 2.19 -9.97
CA SER A 66 -19.73 2.59 -10.89
C SER A 66 -19.76 1.66 -12.12
N GLU A 67 -18.92 1.92 -13.13
CA GLU A 67 -18.82 1.04 -14.32
C GLU A 67 -18.72 -0.45 -13.93
N GLY A 68 -19.74 -1.24 -14.30
CA GLY A 68 -19.80 -2.69 -14.06
C GLY A 68 -19.92 -3.12 -12.60
N SER A 69 -20.32 -2.24 -11.69
CA SER A 69 -20.38 -2.54 -10.25
C SER A 69 -21.55 -1.84 -9.53
N LEU A 70 -22.11 -2.53 -8.54
CA LEU A 70 -23.13 -2.03 -7.63
C LEU A 70 -22.71 -2.29 -6.18
N GLN A 71 -22.74 -1.26 -5.34
CA GLN A 71 -22.54 -1.43 -3.89
C GLN A 71 -23.83 -1.93 -3.26
N LEU A 72 -23.82 -2.95 -2.41
CA LEU A 72 -24.99 -3.48 -1.72
C LEU A 72 -24.60 -3.90 -0.30
N GLY A 73 -24.93 -3.07 0.68
CA GLY A 73 -24.46 -3.19 2.04
C GLY A 73 -22.93 -3.19 2.07
N THR A 74 -22.33 -4.29 2.54
CA THR A 74 -20.87 -4.49 2.49
C THR A 74 -20.36 -5.10 1.17
N ASP A 75 -21.24 -5.52 0.26
CA ASP A 75 -20.86 -6.22 -0.97
C ASP A 75 -20.65 -5.23 -2.12
N ALA A 76 -19.58 -5.39 -2.90
CA ALA A 76 -19.43 -4.74 -4.19
C ALA A 76 -19.68 -5.78 -5.29
N LEU A 77 -20.91 -5.89 -5.78
CA LEU A 77 -21.28 -6.86 -6.82
C LEU A 77 -20.82 -6.35 -8.18
N ASN A 78 -19.95 -7.10 -8.88
CA ASN A 78 -19.37 -6.70 -10.15
C ASN A 78 -19.06 -7.90 -11.06
N GLU A 79 -18.61 -7.66 -12.28
CA GLU A 79 -18.34 -8.71 -13.27
C GLU A 79 -17.32 -9.78 -12.80
N ASN A 80 -16.38 -9.42 -11.91
CA ASN A 80 -15.33 -10.34 -11.46
C ASN A 80 -15.78 -11.30 -10.34
N ASN A 81 -16.89 -10.99 -9.64
CA ASN A 81 -17.36 -11.78 -8.51
C ASN A 81 -18.80 -12.27 -8.63
N LEU A 82 -19.50 -11.93 -9.72
CA LEU A 82 -20.90 -12.29 -9.97
C LEU A 82 -21.14 -13.80 -9.86
N GLU A 83 -20.21 -14.61 -10.36
CA GLU A 83 -20.29 -16.08 -10.29
C GLU A 83 -20.26 -16.62 -8.86
N ASN A 84 -19.53 -15.95 -7.96
CA ASN A 84 -19.46 -16.34 -6.55
C ASN A 84 -20.82 -16.18 -5.85
N PHE A 85 -21.71 -15.36 -6.41
CA PHE A 85 -23.07 -15.13 -5.91
C PHE A 85 -24.14 -15.82 -6.76
N SER A 86 -23.77 -16.64 -7.74
CA SER A 86 -24.70 -17.19 -8.74
C SER A 86 -25.89 -17.94 -8.14
N ASP A 87 -25.69 -18.75 -7.10
CA ASP A 87 -26.77 -19.46 -6.42
C ASP A 87 -27.76 -18.52 -5.72
N ARG A 88 -27.27 -17.39 -5.18
CA ARG A 88 -28.09 -16.37 -4.50
C ARG A 88 -28.86 -15.54 -5.51
N LEU A 89 -28.24 -15.20 -6.62
CA LEU A 89 -28.85 -14.43 -7.72
C LEU A 89 -29.91 -15.26 -8.45
N LYS A 90 -29.71 -16.57 -8.64
CA LYS A 90 -30.76 -17.49 -9.11
C LYS A 90 -31.94 -17.54 -8.14
N GLN A 91 -31.68 -17.47 -6.83
CA GLN A 91 -32.76 -17.38 -5.84
C GLN A 91 -33.56 -16.08 -5.96
N TRP A 92 -32.94 -14.97 -6.39
CA TRP A 92 -33.70 -13.76 -6.72
C TRP A 92 -34.66 -14.04 -7.87
N GLY A 93 -34.16 -14.63 -8.97
CA GLY A 93 -34.96 -15.03 -10.13
C GLY A 93 -36.14 -15.94 -9.78
N ASN A 94 -35.96 -16.88 -8.85
CA ASN A 94 -37.03 -17.78 -8.38
C ASN A 94 -38.23 -17.07 -7.71
N ALA A 95 -38.10 -15.80 -7.33
CA ALA A 95 -39.19 -14.98 -6.80
C ALA A 95 -39.90 -14.16 -7.88
N LEU A 96 -39.30 -14.04 -9.06
CA LEU A 96 -39.75 -13.17 -10.15
C LEU A 96 -40.74 -13.88 -11.09
N THR A 97 -41.58 -13.10 -11.78
CA THR A 97 -42.36 -13.60 -12.92
C THR A 97 -41.48 -13.76 -14.17
N GLN A 98 -41.95 -14.55 -15.14
CA GLN A 98 -41.37 -14.55 -16.48
C GLN A 98 -41.42 -13.13 -17.06
N ASN A 99 -40.30 -12.61 -17.54
CA ASN A 99 -40.11 -11.22 -18.02
C ASN A 99 -40.19 -10.14 -16.93
N ALA A 100 -39.91 -10.46 -15.66
CA ALA A 100 -39.78 -9.43 -14.64
C ALA A 100 -38.61 -8.48 -14.94
N ASP A 101 -38.74 -7.25 -14.46
CA ASP A 101 -37.72 -6.22 -14.63
C ASP A 101 -36.89 -6.02 -13.35
N ILE A 102 -35.58 -5.89 -13.49
CA ILE A 102 -34.67 -5.40 -12.45
C ILE A 102 -34.14 -4.03 -12.88
N LEU A 103 -34.49 -2.99 -12.12
CA LEU A 103 -34.04 -1.62 -12.36
C LEU A 103 -32.95 -1.27 -11.35
N LEU A 104 -31.74 -1.01 -11.85
CA LEU A 104 -30.57 -0.67 -11.06
C LEU A 104 -30.33 0.84 -11.09
N TYR A 105 -30.65 1.52 -9.99
CA TYR A 105 -30.37 2.94 -9.79
C TYR A 105 -29.02 3.06 -9.08
N GLY A 106 -27.99 3.35 -9.86
CA GLY A 106 -26.62 3.60 -9.41
C GLY A 106 -25.83 4.22 -10.56
N CYS A 107 -24.92 5.14 -10.24
CA CYS A 107 -24.15 5.84 -11.28
C CYS A 107 -23.39 4.85 -12.16
N GLU A 108 -23.51 5.03 -13.47
CA GLU A 108 -22.65 4.41 -14.48
C GLU A 108 -22.61 2.87 -14.47
N VAL A 109 -23.55 2.18 -13.82
CA VAL A 109 -23.54 0.72 -13.65
C VAL A 109 -23.41 -0.02 -14.99
N ALA A 110 -24.07 0.48 -16.04
CA ALA A 110 -24.04 -0.09 -17.38
C ALA A 110 -23.14 0.68 -18.37
N LYS A 111 -22.27 1.56 -17.87
CA LYS A 111 -21.31 2.30 -18.69
C LYS A 111 -20.32 1.35 -19.38
N GLY A 112 -19.92 1.73 -20.59
CA GLY A 112 -18.83 1.05 -21.29
C GLY A 112 -19.08 -0.43 -21.59
N LYS A 113 -18.00 -1.19 -21.82
CA LYS A 113 -18.07 -2.62 -22.14
C LYS A 113 -18.24 -3.46 -20.89
N ALA A 114 -17.58 -3.09 -19.79
CA ALA A 114 -17.68 -3.78 -18.51
C ALA A 114 -19.09 -3.68 -17.92
N GLY A 115 -19.69 -2.49 -17.91
CA GLY A 115 -21.06 -2.30 -17.46
C GLY A 115 -22.08 -3.14 -18.25
N LYS A 116 -21.97 -3.17 -19.58
CA LYS A 116 -22.83 -4.01 -20.43
C LYS A 116 -22.65 -5.50 -20.17
N ASN A 117 -21.41 -5.97 -19.99
CA ASN A 117 -21.14 -7.37 -19.65
C ASN A 117 -21.71 -7.73 -18.27
N PHE A 118 -21.54 -6.84 -17.29
CA PHE A 118 -22.07 -7.00 -15.95
C PHE A 118 -23.59 -7.19 -15.95
N ILE A 119 -24.33 -6.27 -16.57
CA ILE A 119 -25.80 -6.38 -16.62
C ILE A 119 -26.27 -7.57 -17.49
N GLN A 120 -25.52 -7.93 -18.55
CA GLN A 120 -25.81 -9.12 -19.35
C GLN A 120 -25.70 -10.38 -18.50
N ARG A 121 -24.61 -10.51 -17.76
CA ARG A 121 -24.39 -11.69 -16.93
C ARG A 121 -25.35 -11.75 -15.76
N LEU A 122 -25.68 -10.63 -15.14
CA LEU A 122 -26.70 -10.56 -14.10
C LEU A 122 -28.08 -11.00 -14.62
N SER A 123 -28.47 -10.53 -15.81
CA SER A 123 -29.73 -10.89 -16.49
C SER A 123 -29.82 -12.40 -16.72
N GLU A 124 -28.73 -13.02 -17.20
CA GLU A 124 -28.68 -14.47 -17.43
C GLU A 124 -28.81 -15.30 -16.15
N ILE A 125 -28.22 -14.86 -15.03
CA ILE A 125 -28.26 -15.61 -13.78
C ILE A 125 -29.59 -15.41 -13.04
N ALA A 126 -30.13 -14.20 -13.06
CA ALA A 126 -31.40 -13.87 -12.40
C ALA A 126 -32.64 -14.18 -13.26
N ASP A 127 -32.45 -14.53 -14.54
CA ASP A 127 -33.50 -14.79 -15.54
C ASP A 127 -34.54 -13.64 -15.60
N ALA A 128 -34.02 -12.42 -15.75
CA ALA A 128 -34.81 -11.19 -15.72
C ALA A 128 -34.31 -10.14 -16.71
N ASN A 129 -35.21 -9.25 -17.15
CA ASN A 129 -34.84 -8.07 -17.93
C ASN A 129 -34.15 -7.06 -17.00
N ILE A 130 -33.17 -6.30 -17.50
CA ILE A 130 -32.41 -5.34 -16.68
C ILE A 130 -32.36 -3.97 -17.34
N ALA A 131 -32.66 -2.93 -16.56
CA ALA A 131 -32.38 -1.54 -16.92
C ALA A 131 -31.38 -0.93 -15.93
N ALA A 132 -30.38 -0.21 -16.43
CA ALA A 132 -29.36 0.44 -15.63
C ALA A 132 -28.82 1.69 -16.34
N SER A 133 -28.25 2.61 -15.57
CA SER A 133 -27.72 3.87 -16.11
C SER A 133 -26.30 3.71 -16.68
N ALA A 134 -26.00 4.40 -17.78
CA ALA A 134 -24.66 4.53 -18.35
C ALA A 134 -23.95 5.85 -17.96
N ASN A 135 -24.63 6.74 -17.25
CA ASN A 135 -24.15 8.06 -16.84
C ASN A 135 -24.36 8.25 -15.32
N PRO A 136 -24.00 9.40 -14.73
CA PRO A 136 -24.30 9.66 -13.33
C PRO A 136 -25.81 9.64 -13.05
N THR A 137 -26.25 8.88 -12.06
CA THR A 137 -27.66 8.82 -11.65
C THR A 137 -27.90 9.74 -10.44
N GLY A 138 -28.82 10.70 -10.51
CA GLY A 138 -29.16 11.59 -9.40
C GLY A 138 -29.41 13.04 -9.82
N SER A 139 -28.81 13.98 -9.08
CA SER A 139 -29.01 15.42 -9.26
C SER A 139 -28.51 15.94 -10.60
N ALA A 140 -29.39 16.60 -11.35
CA ALA A 140 -29.04 17.34 -12.57
C ALA A 140 -28.02 18.46 -12.34
N GLN A 141 -27.96 19.03 -11.12
CA GLN A 141 -26.95 20.05 -10.78
C GLN A 141 -25.54 19.46 -10.71
N LEU A 142 -25.43 18.15 -10.51
CA LEU A 142 -24.18 17.39 -10.45
C LEU A 142 -23.93 16.59 -11.75
N GLY A 143 -24.67 16.90 -12.82
CA GLY A 143 -24.53 16.26 -14.12
C GLY A 143 -25.14 14.87 -14.21
N GLY A 144 -26.02 14.49 -13.26
CA GLY A 144 -26.75 13.23 -13.32
C GLY A 144 -28.21 13.38 -13.70
N ASP A 145 -28.85 12.27 -14.06
CA ASP A 145 -30.29 12.20 -14.27
C ASP A 145 -30.85 10.89 -13.67
N TRP A 146 -32.11 10.57 -13.93
CA TRP A 146 -32.73 9.34 -13.43
C TRP A 146 -33.12 8.40 -14.56
N GLU A 147 -32.53 8.59 -15.75
CA GLU A 147 -32.74 7.74 -16.90
C GLU A 147 -31.90 6.46 -16.77
N LEU A 148 -32.47 5.33 -17.19
CA LEU A 148 -31.78 4.05 -17.27
C LEU A 148 -31.62 3.72 -18.76
N GLU A 149 -30.54 4.22 -19.35
CA GLU A 149 -30.36 4.27 -20.81
C GLU A 149 -30.05 2.89 -21.39
N VAL A 150 -29.48 1.99 -20.59
CA VAL A 150 -29.10 0.66 -21.03
C VAL A 150 -30.13 -0.34 -20.56
N LYS A 151 -30.75 -1.01 -21.53
CA LYS A 151 -31.83 -1.98 -21.32
C LYS A 151 -31.47 -3.32 -21.96
N LEU A 152 -31.70 -4.40 -21.23
CA LEU A 152 -31.58 -5.78 -21.69
C LEU A 152 -32.94 -6.45 -21.52
N GLY A 153 -33.54 -6.86 -22.65
CA GLY A 153 -34.93 -7.30 -22.70
C GLY A 153 -35.93 -6.14 -22.79
N GLU A 154 -37.22 -6.47 -22.74
CA GLU A 154 -38.32 -5.51 -22.82
C GLU A 154 -38.65 -4.99 -21.42
N ILE A 155 -38.35 -3.72 -21.15
CA ILE A 155 -38.59 -3.09 -19.85
C ILE A 155 -39.97 -2.43 -19.83
N GLU A 156 -40.90 -3.02 -19.08
CA GLU A 156 -42.29 -2.55 -18.94
C GLU A 156 -42.48 -1.66 -17.70
N THR A 157 -41.55 -1.74 -16.75
CA THR A 157 -41.63 -1.07 -15.46
C THR A 157 -41.07 0.36 -15.51
N ALA A 158 -41.84 1.31 -14.97
CA ALA A 158 -41.41 2.70 -14.81
C ALA A 158 -40.48 2.88 -13.59
N VAL A 159 -39.76 4.01 -13.55
CA VAL A 159 -38.97 4.41 -12.37
C VAL A 159 -39.86 4.48 -11.13
N ALA A 160 -39.37 3.95 -10.01
CA ALA A 160 -40.15 3.72 -8.79
C ALA A 160 -40.38 4.97 -7.93
N PHE A 161 -39.82 6.11 -8.31
CA PHE A 161 -39.81 7.34 -7.50
C PHE A 161 -40.47 8.48 -8.27
N ASN A 162 -41.30 9.27 -7.59
CA ASN A 162 -41.99 10.40 -8.22
C ASN A 162 -41.05 11.59 -8.50
N SER A 163 -41.46 12.45 -9.42
CA SER A 163 -40.67 13.59 -9.89
C SER A 163 -40.27 14.58 -8.79
N ASN A 164 -41.07 14.73 -7.73
CA ASN A 164 -40.77 15.67 -6.65
C ASN A 164 -39.59 15.17 -5.81
N ALA A 165 -39.56 13.88 -5.46
CA ALA A 165 -38.43 13.29 -4.75
C ALA A 165 -37.16 13.25 -5.62
N LEU A 166 -37.30 12.88 -6.90
CA LEU A 166 -36.17 12.84 -7.82
C LEU A 166 -35.53 14.22 -8.05
N SER A 167 -36.34 15.28 -8.14
CA SER A 167 -35.83 16.66 -8.31
C SER A 167 -35.34 17.31 -7.01
N ALA A 168 -35.83 16.87 -5.86
CA ALA A 168 -35.37 17.33 -4.55
C ALA A 168 -34.07 16.65 -4.09
N TYR A 169 -33.71 15.51 -4.69
CA TYR A 169 -32.49 14.79 -4.35
C TYR A 169 -31.25 15.56 -4.83
N SER A 170 -30.40 15.96 -3.88
CA SER A 170 -29.27 16.87 -4.12
C SER A 170 -27.94 16.18 -4.42
N HIS A 171 -27.90 14.84 -4.49
CA HIS A 171 -26.68 14.05 -4.62
C HIS A 171 -26.71 13.20 -5.90
N ILE A 172 -25.61 12.50 -6.19
CA ILE A 172 -25.57 11.43 -7.19
C ILE A 172 -25.27 10.09 -6.52
N LEU A 173 -25.66 9.00 -7.16
CA LEU A 173 -25.52 7.62 -6.67
C LEU A 173 -24.16 7.02 -7.06
N ALA A 174 -23.11 7.82 -7.01
CA ALA A 174 -21.76 7.34 -7.26
C ALA A 174 -21.26 6.63 -6.01
N THR A 175 -20.58 5.50 -6.17
CA THR A 175 -19.85 4.89 -5.04
C THR A 175 -19.07 5.98 -4.32
N ALA A 176 -19.39 6.18 -3.04
CA ALA A 176 -18.66 7.11 -2.20
C ALA A 176 -17.20 6.66 -2.25
N ASN A 177 -16.41 7.31 -3.09
CA ASN A 177 -15.09 6.84 -3.46
C ASN A 177 -14.23 6.77 -2.19
N PRO A 178 -13.77 5.60 -1.73
CA PRO A 178 -12.54 5.54 -1.00
C PRO A 178 -11.45 5.31 -2.06
N ASP A 179 -11.07 6.37 -2.77
CA ASP A 179 -9.79 6.51 -3.48
C ASP A 179 -9.33 5.40 -4.46
N ASN A 180 -10.17 4.77 -5.29
CA ASN A 180 -9.65 3.90 -6.36
C ASN A 180 -10.62 3.75 -7.55
N LYS A 181 -10.45 4.59 -8.59
CA LYS A 181 -10.87 4.20 -9.93
C LYS A 181 -9.92 3.11 -10.42
N ALA A 182 -10.42 1.91 -10.67
CA ALA A 182 -9.69 0.91 -11.44
C ALA A 182 -9.37 1.50 -12.83
N LEU A 183 -8.12 1.40 -13.26
CA LEU A 183 -7.69 1.94 -14.54
C LEU A 183 -7.83 0.88 -15.64
N PRO A 184 -8.31 1.25 -16.84
CA PRO A 184 -8.21 0.37 -18.00
C PRO A 184 -6.73 0.14 -18.34
N VAL A 185 -6.33 -1.13 -18.41
CA VAL A 185 -4.97 -1.54 -18.84
C VAL A 185 -4.88 -1.43 -20.36
N ASN A 186 -3.83 -0.79 -20.87
CA ASN A 186 -3.47 -0.63 -22.30
C ASN A 186 -4.44 0.18 -23.18
N SER A 187 -4.56 1.48 -22.93
CA SER A 187 -4.99 2.43 -23.96
C SER A 187 -4.21 3.74 -23.84
N PRO A 188 -3.75 4.35 -24.95
CA PRO A 188 -3.15 5.68 -24.88
C PRO A 188 -4.25 6.67 -24.48
N ALA A 189 -3.92 7.52 -23.49
CA ALA A 189 -4.75 8.56 -22.88
C ALA A 189 -5.89 8.07 -21.96
N VAL A 190 -5.76 8.32 -20.65
CA VAL A 190 -6.86 8.28 -19.68
C VAL A 190 -6.92 9.63 -18.97
N SER A 191 -8.12 10.22 -18.94
CA SER A 191 -8.45 11.50 -18.30
C SER A 191 -8.77 11.32 -16.82
N ILE A 192 -8.41 12.28 -15.97
CA ILE A 192 -8.93 12.38 -14.59
C ILE A 192 -9.75 13.67 -14.49
N ASP A 193 -11.04 13.54 -14.18
CA ASP A 193 -11.93 14.68 -13.94
C ASP A 193 -11.66 15.27 -12.55
N VAL A 194 -11.42 16.57 -12.48
CA VAL A 194 -11.29 17.32 -11.22
C VAL A 194 -12.52 18.22 -11.09
N LEU A 195 -13.32 18.03 -10.03
CA LEU A 195 -14.46 18.90 -9.71
C LEU A 195 -14.04 19.99 -8.71
N ALA A 196 -14.63 21.18 -8.83
CA ALA A 196 -14.36 22.32 -7.96
C ALA A 196 -14.74 22.05 -6.48
N ASN A 197 -13.96 22.61 -5.56
CA ASN A 197 -14.05 22.43 -4.09
C ASN A 197 -13.67 21.04 -3.54
N ASP A 198 -12.68 20.39 -4.15
CA ASP A 198 -12.04 19.24 -3.52
C ASP A 198 -11.23 19.65 -2.29
N THR A 199 -11.70 19.30 -1.09
CA THR A 199 -10.91 19.30 0.15
C THR A 199 -10.45 17.89 0.54
N GLY A 200 -10.61 16.91 -0.36
CA GLY A 200 -10.12 15.54 -0.21
C GLY A 200 -8.84 15.33 -1.02
N SER A 201 -7.90 14.57 -0.45
CA SER A 201 -6.73 14.09 -1.18
C SER A 201 -7.03 12.69 -1.71
N GLY A 202 -7.40 12.57 -3.00
CA GLY A 202 -7.56 11.28 -3.68
C GLY A 202 -6.24 10.71 -4.21
N ARG A 203 -6.06 9.39 -4.16
CA ARG A 203 -4.81 8.70 -4.57
C ARG A 203 -5.00 7.95 -5.89
N VAL A 204 -4.04 8.09 -6.81
CA VAL A 204 -3.92 7.23 -8.01
C VAL A 204 -2.47 6.77 -8.10
N LYS A 205 -2.26 5.46 -8.33
CA LYS A 205 -0.93 4.95 -8.68
C LYS A 205 -0.56 5.36 -10.09
N VAL A 206 0.29 6.36 -10.20
CA VAL A 206 0.83 6.83 -11.47
C VAL A 206 2.35 6.65 -11.50
N GLN A 207 2.85 6.05 -12.59
CA GLN A 207 4.28 5.83 -12.83
C GLN A 207 4.97 7.10 -13.37
N SER A 208 4.30 7.83 -14.27
CA SER A 208 4.80 9.08 -14.84
C SER A 208 3.64 9.92 -15.36
N ILE A 209 3.82 11.25 -15.37
CA ILE A 209 2.94 12.18 -16.07
C ILE A 209 3.50 12.34 -17.50
N THR A 210 2.71 11.96 -18.50
CA THR A 210 3.13 11.96 -19.92
C THR A 210 2.99 13.34 -20.55
N THR A 211 2.01 14.13 -20.10
CA THR A 211 1.80 15.53 -20.52
C THR A 211 1.36 16.38 -19.33
N ALA A 212 1.91 17.59 -19.20
CA ALA A 212 1.44 18.54 -18.19
C ALA A 212 -0.06 18.87 -18.40
N PRO A 213 -0.83 19.11 -17.33
CA PRO A 213 -2.21 19.54 -17.46
C PRO A 213 -2.32 20.87 -18.21
N THR A 214 -3.43 21.04 -18.92
CA THR A 214 -3.68 22.21 -19.77
C THR A 214 -3.92 23.48 -18.94
N ASN A 215 -4.46 23.36 -17.73
CA ASN A 215 -4.86 24.49 -16.89
C ASN A 215 -4.38 24.37 -15.42
N GLY A 216 -3.20 23.78 -15.20
CA GLY A 216 -2.61 23.68 -13.86
C GLY A 216 -1.20 23.08 -13.83
N THR A 217 -0.79 22.51 -12.70
CA THR A 217 0.43 21.72 -12.55
C THR A 217 0.12 20.39 -11.89
N ALA A 218 0.64 19.28 -12.41
CA ALA A 218 0.54 17.95 -11.81
C ALA A 218 1.94 17.46 -11.43
N ILE A 219 2.14 17.02 -10.17
CA ILE A 219 3.42 16.52 -9.67
C ILE A 219 3.22 15.18 -8.99
N ILE A 220 4.06 14.19 -9.32
CA ILE A 220 4.14 12.94 -8.57
C ILE A 220 4.95 13.20 -7.31
N ASN A 221 4.30 13.10 -6.14
CA ASN A 221 4.95 13.28 -4.86
C ASN A 221 5.05 11.95 -4.11
N ASP A 222 6.25 11.63 -3.64
CA ASP A 222 6.45 10.55 -2.69
C ASP A 222 5.99 10.99 -1.30
N TRP A 223 5.41 10.05 -0.55
CA TRP A 223 5.37 10.18 0.89
C TRP A 223 6.60 9.57 1.52
N ILE A 224 7.15 10.30 2.48
CA ILE A 224 8.32 9.91 3.25
C ILE A 224 7.84 9.60 4.66
N TYR A 225 7.79 8.33 5.02
CA TYR A 225 7.53 7.90 6.39
C TYR A 225 8.84 7.90 7.16
N VAL A 226 8.83 8.53 8.33
CA VAL A 226 10.01 8.65 9.19
C VAL A 226 9.68 8.10 10.57
N GLY A 227 10.56 7.26 11.10
CA GLY A 227 10.45 6.63 12.41
C GLY A 227 11.69 6.89 13.26
N GLY A 228 11.54 6.95 14.58
CA GLY A 228 12.70 7.07 15.48
C GLY A 228 12.35 7.56 16.88
N TYR A 229 13.25 8.34 17.49
CA TYR A 229 13.16 8.80 18.87
C TYR A 229 12.54 10.20 19.06
N PHE A 230 12.01 10.79 18.00
CA PHE A 230 11.51 12.17 18.02
C PHE A 230 10.13 12.31 18.66
N THR A 231 9.85 13.53 19.10
CA THR A 231 8.54 13.94 19.66
C THR A 231 7.97 15.17 18.97
N SER A 232 8.71 15.77 18.04
CA SER A 232 8.20 16.84 17.18
C SER A 232 8.88 16.88 15.81
N VAL A 233 8.12 17.32 14.82
CA VAL A 233 8.58 17.61 13.44
C VAL A 233 8.09 19.00 13.06
N SER A 234 8.95 19.86 12.52
CA SER A 234 8.64 21.26 12.21
C SER A 234 8.00 22.03 13.39
N GLY A 235 8.39 21.71 14.62
CA GLY A 235 7.84 22.28 15.86
C GLY A 235 6.46 21.76 16.26
N GLN A 236 5.82 20.91 15.45
CA GLN A 236 4.52 20.30 15.75
C GLN A 236 4.70 18.97 16.51
N PRO A 237 3.86 18.68 17.53
CA PRO A 237 3.91 17.41 18.25
C PRO A 237 3.69 16.22 17.32
N ARG A 238 4.66 15.32 17.29
CA ARG A 238 4.64 14.10 16.48
C ARG A 238 5.54 13.05 17.11
N ASN A 239 4.91 12.03 17.69
CA ASN A 239 5.63 11.05 18.50
C ASN A 239 6.06 9.85 17.65
N ARG A 240 7.39 9.75 17.47
CA ARG A 240 8.14 8.57 17.02
C ARG A 240 7.89 8.09 15.60
N ILE A 241 6.81 8.54 14.97
CA ILE A 241 6.47 8.29 13.58
C ILE A 241 5.77 9.52 12.97
N ALA A 242 6.15 9.87 11.75
CA ALA A 242 5.55 10.95 10.98
C ALA A 242 5.57 10.61 9.49
N ARG A 243 4.74 11.33 8.73
CA ARG A 243 4.77 11.33 7.27
C ARG A 243 5.10 12.73 6.78
N LEU A 244 6.00 12.83 5.82
CA LEU A 244 6.38 14.06 5.16
C LEU A 244 5.96 13.99 3.69
N ASN A 245 5.66 15.16 3.13
CA ASN A 245 5.55 15.34 1.70
C ASN A 245 6.94 15.32 1.05
N SER A 246 6.98 15.25 -0.28
CA SER A 246 8.22 15.22 -1.07
C SER A 246 9.11 16.45 -0.83
N ASP A 247 8.52 17.59 -0.49
CA ASP A 247 9.20 18.86 -0.14
C ASP A 247 9.68 18.92 1.33
N GLY A 248 9.38 17.89 2.12
CA GLY A 248 9.75 17.80 3.54
C GLY A 248 8.78 18.46 4.50
N THR A 249 7.67 19.03 4.01
CA THR A 249 6.61 19.53 4.89
C THR A 249 5.93 18.37 5.62
N LEU A 250 5.55 18.60 6.88
CA LEU A 250 4.86 17.60 7.70
C LEU A 250 3.42 17.42 7.21
N ASP A 251 3.01 16.18 6.98
CA ASP A 251 1.61 15.85 6.77
C ASP A 251 0.85 15.85 8.11
N SER A 252 -0.10 16.78 8.24
CA SER A 252 -0.88 16.93 9.45
C SER A 252 -1.87 15.79 9.69
N THR A 253 -2.28 15.07 8.64
CA THR A 253 -3.36 14.06 8.66
C THR A 253 -2.91 12.69 9.16
N PHE A 254 -1.61 12.40 9.10
CA PHE A 254 -1.03 11.15 9.57
C PHE A 254 -0.39 11.33 10.95
N ASN A 255 -1.06 10.85 11.99
CA ASN A 255 -0.55 10.91 13.37
C ASN A 255 -0.83 9.62 14.17
N PRO A 256 -0.04 8.56 13.97
CA PRO A 256 -0.20 7.30 14.71
C PRO A 256 0.15 7.40 16.20
N ASN A 257 0.97 8.38 16.61
CA ASN A 257 1.29 8.63 18.01
C ASN A 257 1.81 7.40 18.78
N ALA A 258 2.90 6.77 18.29
CA ALA A 258 3.50 5.63 18.98
C ALA A 258 4.11 6.05 20.33
N ASN A 259 3.92 5.24 21.36
CA ASN A 259 4.38 5.59 22.72
C ASN A 259 5.86 5.24 23.01
N SER A 260 6.54 4.55 22.09
CA SER A 260 7.99 4.36 22.10
C SER A 260 8.53 4.43 20.67
N ASP A 261 9.85 4.35 20.55
CA ASP A 261 10.59 4.38 19.29
C ASP A 261 10.12 3.36 18.25
N VAL A 262 10.14 3.83 17.01
CA VAL A 262 9.94 3.06 15.78
C VAL A 262 11.30 2.75 15.18
N GLN A 263 11.56 1.48 14.90
CA GLN A 263 12.85 0.97 14.41
C GLN A 263 12.81 0.60 12.93
N ALA A 264 11.68 0.13 12.40
CA ALA A 264 11.53 -0.12 10.97
C ALA A 264 10.13 0.24 10.46
N ILE A 265 10.08 0.55 9.16
CA ILE A 265 8.88 0.90 8.42
C ILE A 265 8.95 0.17 7.08
N LEU A 266 7.88 -0.51 6.72
CA LEU A 266 7.74 -1.18 5.43
C LEU A 266 6.37 -0.85 4.85
N ILE A 267 6.33 -0.53 3.57
CA ILE A 267 5.11 -0.12 2.88
C ILE A 267 4.69 -1.26 1.95
N ASP A 268 3.45 -1.75 2.08
CA ASP A 268 2.95 -2.79 1.16
C ASP A 268 2.62 -2.23 -0.22
N ASN A 269 2.24 -3.09 -1.16
CA ASN A 269 1.88 -2.65 -2.51
C ASN A 269 0.64 -1.75 -2.50
N SER A 270 -0.27 -1.87 -1.53
CA SER A 270 -1.40 -0.94 -1.33
C SER A 270 -1.01 0.28 -0.48
N GLY A 271 0.27 0.31 -0.08
CA GLY A 271 1.01 1.13 0.88
C GLY A 271 0.30 1.51 2.14
N ASN A 272 -0.27 0.49 2.75
CA ASN A 272 -0.41 0.45 4.18
C ASN A 272 0.99 0.36 4.81
N PRO A 273 1.32 1.21 5.81
CA PRO A 273 2.55 1.09 6.56
C PRO A 273 2.48 -0.06 7.57
N TYR A 274 3.50 -0.91 7.56
CA TYR A 274 3.82 -1.84 8.62
C TYR A 274 4.98 -1.25 9.41
N ILE A 275 4.72 -1.02 10.69
CA ILE A 275 5.62 -0.31 11.60
C ILE A 275 6.06 -1.27 12.68
N SER A 276 7.35 -1.30 12.97
CA SER A 276 7.90 -2.05 14.10
C SER A 276 8.79 -1.19 14.99
N GLY A 277 8.95 -1.60 16.24
CA GLY A 277 9.73 -0.85 17.23
C GLY A 277 9.55 -1.38 18.64
N ALA A 278 9.71 -0.50 19.64
CA ALA A 278 9.57 -0.82 21.06
C ALA A 278 8.23 -0.37 21.68
N PHE A 279 7.30 0.12 20.85
CA PHE A 279 6.02 0.65 21.32
C PHE A 279 5.07 -0.46 21.80
N VAL A 280 4.14 -0.11 22.69
CA VAL A 280 3.03 -0.99 23.12
C VAL A 280 1.66 -0.43 22.74
N THR A 281 1.61 0.83 22.31
CA THR A 281 0.41 1.46 21.75
C THR A 281 0.78 2.32 20.55
N ILE A 282 -0.03 2.24 19.49
CA ILE A 282 0.09 3.05 18.28
C ILE A 282 -1.27 3.09 17.57
N GLY A 283 -1.57 4.18 16.88
CA GLY A 283 -2.77 4.35 16.06
C GLY A 283 -4.08 4.19 16.83
N GLY A 284 -4.08 4.55 18.12
CA GLY A 284 -5.24 4.42 19.01
C GLY A 284 -5.51 3.00 19.54
N GLN A 285 -4.62 2.04 19.28
CA GLN A 285 -4.78 0.62 19.69
C GLN A 285 -3.59 0.14 20.52
N THR A 286 -3.83 -0.88 21.35
CA THR A 286 -2.74 -1.68 21.96
C THR A 286 -2.15 -2.60 20.89
N ARG A 287 -0.90 -2.34 20.52
CA ARG A 287 -0.14 -3.09 19.53
C ARG A 287 1.30 -3.11 20.00
N SER A 288 1.78 -4.26 20.43
CA SER A 288 3.13 -4.41 20.98
C SER A 288 4.13 -4.74 19.88
N ASN A 289 5.09 -3.82 19.68
CA ASN A 289 6.27 -3.93 18.83
C ASN A 289 6.03 -4.05 17.32
N ILE A 290 4.78 -4.23 16.87
CA ILE A 290 4.40 -4.23 15.45
C ILE A 290 2.94 -3.80 15.25
N ALA A 291 2.70 -3.01 14.21
CA ALA A 291 1.36 -2.62 13.78
C ALA A 291 1.30 -2.42 12.27
N LYS A 292 0.13 -2.68 11.69
CA LYS A 292 -0.25 -2.21 10.36
C LYS A 292 -1.12 -0.97 10.54
N LEU A 293 -0.88 0.07 9.76
CA LEU A 293 -1.59 1.34 9.87
C LEU A 293 -2.45 1.61 8.64
N ASN A 294 -3.55 2.31 8.85
CA ASN A 294 -4.28 2.97 7.78
C ASN A 294 -3.37 4.07 7.22
N PRO A 295 -3.12 4.09 5.90
CA PRO A 295 -2.20 5.04 5.34
C PRO A 295 -2.75 6.46 5.39
N ILE A 296 -4.06 6.71 5.33
CA ILE A 296 -4.59 8.08 5.39
C ILE A 296 -4.42 8.67 6.79
N THR A 297 -4.97 7.98 7.78
CA THR A 297 -5.19 8.53 9.13
C THR A 297 -4.08 8.18 10.13
N GLY A 298 -3.32 7.12 9.86
CA GLY A 298 -2.38 6.55 10.83
C GLY A 298 -3.04 5.73 11.94
N ALA A 299 -4.35 5.50 11.87
CA ALA A 299 -5.04 4.58 12.78
C ALA A 299 -4.52 3.15 12.61
N ALA A 300 -4.41 2.37 13.69
CA ALA A 300 -3.97 0.99 13.61
C ALA A 300 -5.09 0.09 13.06
N ASP A 301 -4.73 -0.82 12.15
CA ASP A 301 -5.64 -1.84 11.61
C ASP A 301 -6.07 -2.78 12.75
N ALA A 302 -7.38 -2.85 12.99
CA ALA A 302 -7.96 -3.68 14.05
C ALA A 302 -7.73 -5.19 13.79
N THR A 303 -7.63 -5.58 12.51
CA THR A 303 -7.51 -6.97 12.05
C THR A 303 -6.09 -7.51 12.23
N PHE A 304 -5.09 -6.65 11.99
CA PHE A 304 -3.69 -7.03 12.17
C PHE A 304 -3.29 -6.94 13.65
N ASN A 305 -3.09 -8.09 14.29
CA ASN A 305 -2.81 -8.16 15.73
C ASN A 305 -1.77 -9.23 16.09
N ALA A 306 -0.56 -9.11 15.54
CA ALA A 306 0.51 -10.05 15.83
C ALA A 306 0.99 -9.94 17.28
N ASN A 307 1.36 -8.75 17.75
CA ASN A 307 2.02 -8.49 19.05
C ASN A 307 3.27 -9.34 19.31
N ALA A 308 4.40 -8.70 19.56
CA ALA A 308 5.60 -9.39 20.04
C ALA A 308 5.93 -8.96 21.47
N ASN A 309 6.69 -9.79 22.20
CA ASN A 309 7.16 -9.47 23.55
C ASN A 309 8.54 -8.81 23.59
N GLY A 310 9.12 -8.50 22.43
CA GLY A 310 10.39 -7.79 22.30
C GLY A 310 10.43 -7.02 20.98
N ASN A 311 11.37 -6.09 20.90
CA ASN A 311 11.51 -5.17 19.77
C ASN A 311 11.69 -5.93 18.46
N ILE A 312 11.01 -5.49 17.41
CA ILE A 312 11.22 -5.99 16.05
C ILE A 312 12.06 -4.96 15.31
N GLN A 313 13.26 -5.36 14.90
CA GLN A 313 14.28 -4.52 14.27
C GLN A 313 14.13 -4.44 12.76
N ALA A 314 13.72 -5.53 12.12
CA ALA A 314 13.62 -5.60 10.68
C ALA A 314 12.34 -6.31 10.23
N ILE A 315 11.81 -5.86 9.10
CA ILE A 315 10.59 -6.38 8.49
C ILE A 315 10.75 -6.35 6.96
N ALA A 316 10.27 -7.39 6.26
CA ALA A 316 10.21 -7.42 4.80
C ALA A 316 9.05 -8.30 4.31
N PHE A 317 8.62 -8.09 3.07
CA PHE A 317 7.65 -8.96 2.41
C PHE A 317 8.36 -10.06 1.61
N ASP A 318 7.83 -11.27 1.68
CA ASP A 318 8.17 -12.30 0.70
C ASP A 318 7.44 -12.09 -0.63
N SER A 319 7.84 -12.85 -1.66
CA SER A 319 7.25 -12.76 -3.00
C SER A 319 5.75 -13.11 -3.05
N SER A 320 5.23 -13.75 -2.00
CA SER A 320 3.80 -14.06 -1.84
C SER A 320 3.07 -13.00 -1.01
N GLY A 321 3.76 -11.95 -0.57
CA GLY A 321 3.22 -10.86 0.24
C GLY A 321 3.15 -11.16 1.75
N ASN A 322 3.71 -12.28 2.23
CA ASN A 322 3.76 -12.54 3.68
C ASN A 322 4.84 -11.69 4.33
N LEU A 323 4.62 -11.34 5.60
CA LEU A 323 5.53 -10.48 6.34
C LEU A 323 6.54 -11.33 7.12
N ILE A 324 7.82 -11.20 6.82
CA ILE A 324 8.91 -11.76 7.63
C ILE A 324 9.37 -10.66 8.58
N VAL A 325 9.43 -11.00 9.87
CA VAL A 325 9.84 -10.08 10.94
C VAL A 325 11.01 -10.67 11.70
N ALA A 326 11.95 -9.81 12.10
CA ALA A 326 13.08 -10.21 12.91
C ALA A 326 13.44 -9.18 13.98
N GLY A 327 13.99 -9.65 15.11
CA GLY A 327 14.34 -8.78 16.23
C GLY A 327 14.63 -9.55 17.51
N TYR A 328 14.26 -8.96 18.65
CA TYR A 328 14.63 -9.39 20.01
C TYR A 328 13.49 -10.08 20.76
N PHE A 329 12.46 -10.55 20.05
CA PHE A 329 11.33 -11.27 20.64
C PHE A 329 11.62 -12.78 20.75
N ASN A 330 10.92 -13.46 21.66
CA ASN A 330 10.82 -14.93 21.70
C ASN A 330 9.37 -15.43 21.67
N ILE A 331 8.40 -14.51 21.73
CA ILE A 331 6.98 -14.77 21.53
C ILE A 331 6.41 -13.72 20.57
N ILE A 332 5.65 -14.17 19.59
CA ILE A 332 4.87 -13.33 18.67
C ILE A 332 3.58 -14.05 18.29
N GLY A 333 2.46 -13.33 18.16
CA GLY A 333 1.16 -13.96 17.84
C GLY A 333 0.71 -15.00 18.86
N GLY A 334 1.17 -14.89 20.11
CA GLY A 334 0.96 -15.90 21.16
C GLY A 334 1.75 -17.21 20.97
N GLN A 335 2.63 -17.30 19.98
CA GLN A 335 3.44 -18.47 19.67
C GLN A 335 4.91 -18.25 20.07
N PHE A 336 5.58 -19.30 20.57
CA PHE A 336 7.03 -19.27 20.74
C PHE A 336 7.72 -19.22 19.38
N ARG A 337 8.41 -18.12 19.11
CA ARG A 337 9.23 -17.90 17.92
C ARG A 337 10.44 -17.07 18.33
N ASN A 338 11.60 -17.70 18.33
CA ASN A 338 12.83 -17.00 18.66
C ASN A 338 13.26 -16.16 17.46
N ARG A 339 13.19 -14.84 17.64
CA ARG A 339 13.91 -13.80 16.89
C ARG A 339 13.51 -13.61 15.43
N VAL A 340 12.90 -14.60 14.79
CA VAL A 340 12.42 -14.53 13.41
C VAL A 340 11.07 -15.24 13.31
N ALA A 341 10.11 -14.62 12.63
CA ALA A 341 8.81 -15.22 12.33
C ALA A 341 8.30 -14.76 10.96
N LYS A 342 7.45 -15.59 10.34
CA LYS A 342 6.66 -15.20 9.17
C LYS A 342 5.21 -15.05 9.60
N LEU A 343 4.55 -14.00 9.13
CA LEU A 343 3.22 -13.59 9.53
C LEU A 343 2.32 -13.42 8.31
N ASN A 344 1.05 -13.77 8.47
CA ASN A 344 0.00 -13.34 7.54
C ASN A 344 -0.09 -11.80 7.58
N PRO A 345 -0.02 -11.12 6.43
CA PRO A 345 0.05 -9.65 6.38
C PRO A 345 -1.27 -8.98 6.76
N ILE A 346 -2.39 -9.70 6.74
CA ILE A 346 -3.72 -9.16 7.06
C ILE A 346 -4.03 -9.33 8.54
N THR A 347 -3.85 -10.53 9.09
CA THR A 347 -4.26 -10.85 10.48
C THR A 347 -3.10 -10.78 11.48
N GLY A 348 -1.85 -10.89 11.01
CA GLY A 348 -0.69 -11.05 11.88
C GLY A 348 -0.53 -12.46 12.44
N ALA A 349 -1.31 -13.44 11.96
CA ALA A 349 -1.18 -14.83 12.37
C ALA A 349 0.20 -15.40 11.98
N VAL A 350 0.83 -16.13 12.90
CA VAL A 350 2.15 -16.74 12.69
C VAL A 350 2.06 -17.97 11.79
N ASP A 351 2.92 -18.05 10.78
CA ASP A 351 3.12 -19.27 10.01
C ASP A 351 3.86 -20.31 10.87
N ALA A 352 3.14 -21.39 11.21
CA ALA A 352 3.68 -22.42 12.07
C ALA A 352 4.86 -23.20 11.46
N THR A 353 4.99 -23.21 10.13
CA THR A 353 5.99 -24.02 9.40
C THR A 353 7.36 -23.34 9.30
N PHE A 354 7.39 -22.01 9.32
CA PHE A 354 8.62 -21.22 9.21
C PHE A 354 9.25 -20.91 10.58
N ASN A 355 10.23 -21.71 11.02
CA ASN A 355 10.86 -21.54 12.34
C ASN A 355 12.40 -21.57 12.29
N PRO A 356 13.05 -20.43 11.99
CA PRO A 356 14.51 -20.32 11.99
C PRO A 356 15.13 -20.45 13.39
N ASN A 357 14.42 -20.04 14.44
CA ASN A 357 14.85 -20.23 15.83
C ASN A 357 16.31 -19.78 16.12
N ALA A 358 16.65 -18.53 15.83
CA ALA A 358 17.99 -18.01 16.11
C ALA A 358 18.27 -17.97 17.63
N ASP A 359 19.49 -18.30 18.05
CA ASP A 359 19.87 -18.32 19.48
C ASP A 359 20.05 -16.92 20.09
N TRP A 360 20.24 -15.91 19.26
CA TRP A 360 20.41 -14.52 19.70
C TRP A 360 19.78 -13.53 18.71
N ASN A 361 19.94 -12.25 19.01
CA ASN A 361 19.32 -11.14 18.30
C ASN A 361 19.60 -11.14 16.79
N VAL A 362 18.56 -10.81 16.04
CA VAL A 362 18.60 -10.58 14.61
C VAL A 362 18.35 -9.10 14.35
N GLU A 363 19.16 -8.47 13.51
CA GLU A 363 19.19 -7.02 13.31
C GLU A 363 18.64 -6.60 11.95
N ALA A 364 18.95 -7.34 10.87
CA ALA A 364 18.50 -7.01 9.53
C ALA A 364 18.13 -8.26 8.69
N LEU A 365 17.24 -8.06 7.72
CA LEU A 365 16.83 -9.11 6.79
C LEU A 365 16.53 -8.53 5.39
N VAL A 366 16.89 -9.26 4.35
CA VAL A 366 16.54 -9.00 2.94
C VAL A 366 16.15 -10.30 2.26
N LEU A 367 15.56 -10.23 1.07
CA LEU A 367 15.21 -11.39 0.27
C LEU A 367 15.87 -11.30 -1.12
N ASP A 368 16.33 -12.43 -1.64
CA ASP A 368 16.72 -12.52 -3.06
C ASP A 368 15.52 -12.53 -3.99
N SER A 369 15.80 -12.42 -5.29
CA SER A 369 14.82 -12.48 -6.36
C SER A 369 13.97 -13.77 -6.39
N SER A 370 14.44 -14.84 -5.71
CA SER A 370 13.71 -16.10 -5.51
C SER A 370 12.91 -16.14 -4.20
N GLY A 371 12.97 -15.10 -3.38
CA GLY A 371 12.26 -14.99 -2.11
C GLY A 371 12.95 -15.69 -0.93
N ASN A 372 14.23 -16.06 -1.03
CA ASN A 372 14.96 -16.65 0.10
C ASN A 372 15.43 -15.54 1.06
N PRO A 373 15.16 -15.66 2.38
CA PRO A 373 15.62 -14.67 3.34
C PRO A 373 17.13 -14.79 3.61
N TYR A 374 17.84 -13.67 3.56
CA TYR A 374 19.16 -13.51 4.16
C TYR A 374 19.01 -12.67 5.42
N ILE A 375 19.57 -13.17 6.52
CA ILE A 375 19.38 -12.62 7.84
C ILE A 375 20.74 -12.36 8.48
N THR A 376 20.87 -11.23 9.16
CA THR A 376 22.08 -10.83 9.88
C THR A 376 21.79 -10.43 11.33
N GLY A 377 22.76 -10.62 12.21
CA GLY A 377 22.69 -10.13 13.59
C GLY A 377 23.84 -10.62 14.45
N GLN A 378 23.49 -11.03 15.67
CA GLN A 378 24.41 -11.42 16.73
C GLN A 378 24.30 -12.91 17.11
N PHE A 379 23.54 -13.70 16.34
CA PHE A 379 23.36 -15.14 16.55
C PHE A 379 24.60 -15.95 16.15
N THR A 380 24.72 -17.15 16.73
CA THR A 380 25.75 -18.14 16.38
C THR A 380 25.14 -19.45 15.87
N THR A 381 23.82 -19.62 16.01
CA THR A 381 23.06 -20.72 15.46
C THR A 381 21.70 -20.23 14.95
N ILE A 382 21.28 -20.72 13.78
CA ILE A 382 19.96 -20.44 13.20
C ILE A 382 19.61 -21.55 12.20
N GLY A 383 18.32 -21.85 12.05
CA GLY A 383 17.79 -22.82 11.11
C GLY A 383 18.34 -24.23 11.33
N GLY A 384 18.66 -24.57 12.58
CA GLY A 384 19.25 -25.86 12.98
C GLY A 384 20.75 -26.01 12.68
N THR A 385 21.44 -24.97 12.21
CA THR A 385 22.86 -25.04 11.80
C THR A 385 23.69 -23.96 12.51
N PRO A 386 24.96 -24.24 12.89
CA PRO A 386 25.90 -23.21 13.31
C PRO A 386 26.15 -22.21 12.18
N ARG A 387 25.83 -20.94 12.43
CA ARG A 387 25.96 -19.82 11.49
C ARG A 387 26.27 -18.59 12.30
N ASN A 388 27.49 -18.08 12.14
CA ASN A 388 27.92 -16.89 12.85
C ASN A 388 27.41 -15.65 12.10
N TYR A 389 26.46 -14.96 12.73
CA TYR A 389 26.03 -13.59 12.43
C TYR A 389 25.32 -13.37 11.10
N ILE A 390 25.35 -14.32 10.17
CA ILE A 390 24.72 -14.24 8.87
C ILE A 390 24.29 -15.62 8.36
N ALA A 391 23.08 -15.72 7.80
CA ALA A 391 22.55 -16.95 7.24
C ALA A 391 21.59 -16.68 6.08
N LYS A 392 21.55 -17.61 5.13
CA LYS A 392 20.49 -17.74 4.13
C LYS A 392 19.52 -18.82 4.60
N LEU A 393 18.22 -18.58 4.46
CA LEU A 393 17.19 -19.48 4.98
C LEU A 393 16.30 -20.02 3.85
N ASN A 394 15.78 -21.23 4.05
CA ASN A 394 14.68 -21.76 3.27
C ASN A 394 13.40 -20.94 3.57
N PRO A 395 12.71 -20.39 2.56
CA PRO A 395 11.57 -19.50 2.77
C PRO A 395 10.35 -20.18 3.36
N THR A 396 10.25 -21.50 3.31
CA THR A 396 9.12 -22.27 3.84
C THR A 396 9.40 -22.75 5.26
N THR A 397 10.55 -23.37 5.50
CA THR A 397 10.84 -24.03 6.78
C THR A 397 11.65 -23.17 7.74
N GLY A 398 12.42 -22.20 7.24
CA GLY A 398 13.40 -21.45 8.02
C GLY A 398 14.70 -22.22 8.30
N ALA A 399 14.90 -23.40 7.70
CA ALA A 399 16.17 -24.13 7.78
C ALA A 399 17.29 -23.32 7.11
N ALA A 400 18.49 -23.33 7.70
CA ALA A 400 19.63 -22.61 7.15
C ALA A 400 20.23 -23.35 5.94
N ASP A 401 20.61 -22.60 4.91
CA ASP A 401 21.35 -23.13 3.76
C ASP A 401 22.75 -23.54 4.20
N VAL A 402 23.07 -24.82 4.01
CA VAL A 402 24.36 -25.40 4.42
C VAL A 402 25.53 -24.94 3.54
N THR A 403 25.25 -24.46 2.32
CA THR A 403 26.26 -24.03 1.33
C THR A 403 26.70 -22.58 1.52
N PHE A 404 25.83 -21.75 2.09
CA PHE A 404 26.12 -20.35 2.38
C PHE A 404 26.69 -20.20 3.79
N ASP A 405 28.00 -19.95 3.90
CA ASP A 405 28.68 -19.77 5.19
C ASP A 405 29.76 -18.67 5.14
N PRO A 406 29.37 -17.40 5.31
CA PRO A 406 30.33 -16.30 5.39
C PRO A 406 31.18 -16.29 6.66
N ASN A 407 30.70 -16.88 7.76
CA ASN A 407 31.43 -17.01 9.04
C ASN A 407 32.20 -15.74 9.47
N ALA A 408 31.50 -14.61 9.67
CA ALA A 408 32.12 -13.39 10.16
C ALA A 408 32.70 -13.58 11.58
N ASN A 409 33.79 -12.89 11.91
CA ASN A 409 34.40 -12.99 13.25
C ASN A 409 33.75 -12.09 14.32
N SER A 410 32.79 -11.27 13.93
CA SER A 410 32.02 -10.38 14.80
C SER A 410 30.64 -10.15 14.20
N ARG A 411 29.76 -9.48 14.94
CA ARG A 411 28.38 -9.22 14.55
C ARG A 411 28.28 -8.54 13.17
N VAL A 412 27.22 -8.90 12.46
CA VAL A 412 26.81 -8.29 11.19
C VAL A 412 25.44 -7.69 11.45
N ASP A 413 25.32 -6.38 11.43
CA ASP A 413 24.09 -5.70 11.85
C ASP A 413 23.25 -5.20 10.66
N THR A 414 23.81 -5.23 9.45
CA THR A 414 23.13 -4.77 8.24
C THR A 414 23.46 -5.62 7.02
N ILE A 415 22.48 -5.74 6.13
CA ILE A 415 22.57 -6.42 4.86
C ILE A 415 21.72 -5.68 3.83
N ALA A 416 22.26 -5.53 2.62
CA ALA A 416 21.59 -5.01 1.46
C ALA A 416 21.79 -5.96 0.28
N ILE A 417 20.83 -5.94 -0.64
CA ILE A 417 20.86 -6.76 -1.85
C ILE A 417 20.55 -5.87 -3.06
N ASP A 418 21.29 -6.06 -4.14
CA ASP A 418 21.04 -5.36 -5.41
C ASP A 418 20.11 -6.18 -6.33
N SER A 419 19.73 -5.60 -7.48
CA SER A 419 18.87 -6.28 -8.46
C SER A 419 19.51 -7.50 -9.14
N SER A 420 20.78 -7.77 -8.88
CA SER A 420 21.52 -8.94 -9.36
C SER A 420 21.84 -9.92 -8.23
N ASP A 421 21.15 -9.80 -7.09
CA ASP A 421 21.32 -10.60 -5.88
C ASP A 421 22.73 -10.52 -5.25
N ASN A 422 23.53 -9.49 -5.54
CA ASN A 422 24.78 -9.26 -4.83
C ASN A 422 24.49 -8.77 -3.41
N LEU A 423 25.14 -9.40 -2.42
CA LEU A 423 24.96 -9.06 -1.02
C LEU A 423 26.05 -8.11 -0.54
N PHE A 424 25.65 -7.00 0.06
CA PHE A 424 26.52 -6.09 0.78
C PHE A 424 26.19 -6.15 2.26
N VAL A 425 27.18 -6.38 3.11
CA VAL A 425 26.99 -6.58 4.55
C VAL A 425 27.88 -5.64 5.34
N GLY A 426 27.46 -5.28 6.54
CA GLY A 426 28.21 -4.38 7.40
C GLY A 426 28.10 -4.67 8.90
N SER A 427 28.93 -3.95 9.65
CA SER A 427 29.19 -4.00 11.10
C SER A 427 30.44 -4.80 11.50
N GLY A 428 30.88 -4.65 12.75
CA GLY A 428 32.27 -4.65 13.24
C GLY A 428 33.19 -5.85 13.08
N PHE A 429 33.00 -6.70 12.06
CA PHE A 429 33.95 -7.74 11.70
C PHE A 429 35.24 -7.16 11.09
N THR A 430 36.31 -7.92 11.23
CA THR A 430 37.61 -7.70 10.57
C THR A 430 37.94 -8.80 9.56
N THR A 431 37.19 -9.90 9.59
CA THR A 431 37.26 -11.00 8.62
C THR A 431 35.86 -11.56 8.36
N ILE A 432 35.57 -11.85 7.08
CA ILE A 432 34.32 -12.47 6.63
C ILE A 432 34.55 -13.14 5.27
N GLY A 433 33.83 -14.23 5.01
CA GLY A 433 33.83 -14.94 3.73
C GLY A 433 35.21 -15.44 3.32
N GLY A 434 36.08 -15.76 4.29
CA GLY A 434 37.46 -16.19 4.07
C GLY A 434 38.48 -15.07 3.77
N ALA A 435 38.09 -13.79 3.85
CA ALA A 435 38.97 -12.65 3.58
C ALA A 435 39.03 -11.64 4.74
N SER A 436 40.12 -10.87 4.82
CA SER A 436 40.21 -9.69 5.68
C SER A 436 39.42 -8.54 5.07
N ARG A 437 38.32 -8.17 5.72
CA ARG A 437 37.43 -7.07 5.34
C ARG A 437 37.00 -6.38 6.62
N ASN A 438 37.23 -5.08 6.71
CA ASN A 438 36.86 -4.32 7.91
C ASN A 438 35.50 -3.67 7.71
N SER A 439 34.55 -4.09 8.54
CA SER A 439 33.21 -3.51 8.73
C SER A 439 32.28 -3.46 7.52
N ILE A 440 32.73 -3.82 6.31
CA ILE A 440 31.92 -3.91 5.10
C ILE A 440 32.51 -4.93 4.11
N ALA A 441 31.65 -5.73 3.50
CA ALA A 441 32.03 -6.71 2.48
C ALA A 441 30.92 -6.91 1.45
N LYS A 442 31.31 -7.35 0.25
CA LYS A 442 30.42 -7.89 -0.77
C LYS A 442 30.57 -9.41 -0.76
N LEU A 443 29.48 -10.17 -0.73
CA LEU A 443 29.50 -11.62 -0.60
C LEU A 443 28.85 -12.29 -1.81
N ASN A 444 29.36 -13.47 -2.17
CA ASN A 444 28.70 -14.37 -3.12
C ASN A 444 27.39 -14.90 -2.48
N PRO A 445 26.23 -14.75 -3.14
CA PRO A 445 24.93 -15.12 -2.56
C PRO A 445 24.72 -16.64 -2.39
N THR A 446 25.54 -17.46 -3.05
CA THR A 446 25.47 -18.92 -2.96
C THR A 446 26.39 -19.45 -1.86
N THR A 447 27.66 -19.03 -1.85
CA THR A 447 28.68 -19.61 -0.97
C THR A 447 28.96 -18.79 0.29
N GLY A 448 28.66 -17.49 0.27
CA GLY A 448 29.05 -16.57 1.33
C GLY A 448 30.52 -16.13 1.29
N THR A 449 31.29 -16.52 0.27
CA THR A 449 32.70 -16.07 0.11
C THR A 449 32.75 -14.58 -0.20
N ALA A 450 33.72 -13.88 0.38
CA ALA A 450 33.90 -12.45 0.13
C ALA A 450 34.46 -12.20 -1.28
N ASP A 451 33.95 -11.16 -1.94
CA ASP A 451 34.48 -10.66 -3.21
C ASP A 451 35.93 -10.21 -3.02
N ALA A 452 36.83 -10.71 -3.86
CA ALA A 452 38.26 -10.46 -3.75
C ALA A 452 38.65 -9.00 -4.04
N THR A 453 37.86 -8.30 -4.86
CA THR A 453 38.14 -6.96 -5.38
C THR A 453 37.48 -5.85 -4.57
N PHE A 454 36.30 -6.11 -3.99
CA PHE A 454 35.57 -5.14 -3.20
C PHE A 454 36.15 -5.02 -1.78
N ASN A 455 36.88 -3.93 -1.49
CA ASN A 455 37.45 -3.68 -0.17
C ASN A 455 37.41 -2.18 0.23
N PRO A 456 36.26 -1.69 0.72
CA PRO A 456 36.14 -0.30 1.19
C PRO A 456 36.91 -0.02 2.49
N ASN A 457 37.16 -1.03 3.32
CA ASN A 457 37.98 -0.91 4.53
C ASN A 457 37.55 0.27 5.46
N ALA A 458 36.29 0.30 5.88
CA ALA A 458 35.80 1.32 6.78
C ALA A 458 36.53 1.26 8.14
N ASN A 459 36.89 2.42 8.71
CA ASN A 459 37.62 2.48 9.98
C ASN A 459 36.75 2.29 11.23
N ASN A 460 35.44 2.16 11.07
CA ASN A 460 34.48 1.96 12.16
C ASN A 460 33.20 1.28 11.60
N PHE A 461 32.24 1.01 12.49
CA PHE A 461 31.00 0.32 12.16
C PHE A 461 30.24 0.99 11.02
N VAL A 462 29.80 0.15 10.08
CA VAL A 462 28.77 0.46 9.07
C VAL A 462 27.43 0.06 9.65
N TYR A 463 26.50 1.01 9.70
CA TYR A 463 25.16 0.83 10.28
C TYR A 463 24.13 0.39 9.26
N GLU A 464 24.14 1.00 8.07
CA GLU A 464 23.21 0.65 7.01
C GLU A 464 23.93 0.70 5.66
N ILE A 465 23.45 -0.13 4.75
CA ILE A 465 23.82 -0.09 3.35
C ILE A 465 22.54 0.00 2.53
N ALA A 466 22.48 0.96 1.61
CA ALA A 466 21.45 1.03 0.58
C ALA A 466 22.13 0.92 -0.79
N VAL A 467 21.44 0.34 -1.77
CA VAL A 467 21.97 0.20 -3.14
C VAL A 467 21.08 0.98 -4.11
N ASP A 468 21.69 1.81 -4.96
CA ASP A 468 20.94 2.52 -5.98
C ASP A 468 20.54 1.60 -7.17
N SER A 469 19.71 2.10 -8.07
CA SER A 469 19.24 1.33 -9.25
C SER A 469 20.36 0.94 -10.23
N SER A 470 21.55 1.53 -10.09
CA SER A 470 22.74 1.19 -10.88
C SER A 470 23.65 0.20 -10.15
N GLY A 471 23.27 -0.28 -8.97
CA GLY A 471 24.04 -1.23 -8.18
C GLY A 471 25.11 -0.60 -7.29
N ASN A 472 25.19 0.74 -7.16
CA ASN A 472 26.20 1.36 -6.31
C ASN A 472 25.77 1.33 -4.84
N PRO A 473 26.60 0.79 -3.93
CA PRO A 473 26.30 0.80 -2.50
C PRO A 473 26.62 2.16 -1.85
N TYR A 474 25.71 2.60 -0.99
CA TYR A 474 25.85 3.74 -0.10
C TYR A 474 25.90 3.20 1.32
N ALA A 475 27.05 3.33 1.96
CA ALA A 475 27.25 2.91 3.35
C ALA A 475 27.08 4.11 4.27
N SER A 476 26.30 3.96 5.35
CA SER A 476 26.26 4.89 6.49
C SER A 476 26.86 4.24 7.73
N GLY A 477 27.27 5.03 8.72
CA GLY A 477 27.81 4.47 9.95
C GLY A 477 28.50 5.46 10.86
N PHE A 478 29.40 4.95 11.70
CA PHE A 478 30.28 5.72 12.58
C PHE A 478 31.68 5.98 11.99
N PHE A 479 31.94 5.50 10.77
CA PHE A 479 33.24 5.67 10.14
C PHE A 479 33.50 7.13 9.77
N THR A 480 34.79 7.47 9.71
CA THR A 480 35.28 8.76 9.22
C THR A 480 36.17 8.61 7.98
N THR A 481 36.57 7.38 7.67
CA THR A 481 37.29 7.02 6.44
C THR A 481 36.76 5.71 5.88
N ILE A 482 36.55 5.66 4.57
CA ILE A 482 36.12 4.47 3.82
C ILE A 482 36.49 4.65 2.35
N GLY A 483 36.78 3.55 1.65
CA GLY A 483 37.11 3.52 0.23
C GLY A 483 38.33 4.35 -0.13
N GLY A 484 39.29 4.48 0.79
CA GLY A 484 40.51 5.28 0.62
C GLY A 484 40.33 6.80 0.76
N GLN A 485 39.14 7.28 1.16
CA GLN A 485 38.83 8.70 1.30
C GLN A 485 38.39 9.04 2.73
N THR A 486 38.52 10.32 3.12
CA THR A 486 37.83 10.85 4.31
C THR A 486 36.38 11.09 3.96
N ARG A 487 35.49 10.30 4.56
CA ARG A 487 34.04 10.35 4.37
C ARG A 487 33.41 10.17 5.74
N ASN A 488 32.88 11.24 6.30
CA ASN A 488 32.26 11.19 7.61
C ASN A 488 30.86 10.60 7.48
N TYR A 489 30.66 9.44 8.10
CA TYR A 489 29.38 8.79 8.37
C TYR A 489 28.53 8.35 7.16
N ILE A 490 28.87 8.74 5.94
CA ILE A 490 28.24 8.26 4.71
C ILE A 490 29.22 8.29 3.53
N ALA A 491 29.17 7.25 2.68
CA ALA A 491 29.94 7.19 1.44
C ALA A 491 29.18 6.43 0.36
N LYS A 492 29.26 6.93 -0.87
CA LYS A 492 28.93 6.18 -2.09
C LYS A 492 30.20 5.44 -2.54
N LEU A 493 30.08 4.17 -2.87
CA LEU A 493 31.22 3.32 -3.22
C LEU A 493 31.06 2.74 -4.62
N ASP A 494 32.20 2.53 -5.28
CA ASP A 494 32.28 1.76 -6.50
C ASP A 494 31.92 0.28 -6.22
N PRO A 495 30.97 -0.33 -6.94
CA PRO A 495 30.43 -1.65 -6.63
C PRO A 495 31.38 -2.82 -6.94
N THR A 496 32.51 -2.54 -7.59
CA THR A 496 33.56 -3.52 -7.90
C THR A 496 34.71 -3.43 -6.91
N THR A 497 35.28 -2.25 -6.72
CA THR A 497 36.50 -2.03 -5.93
C THR A 497 36.23 -1.62 -4.49
N GLY A 498 35.08 -1.02 -4.21
CA GLY A 498 34.77 -0.40 -2.92
C GLY A 498 35.47 0.95 -2.70
N ALA A 499 36.10 1.52 -3.74
CA ALA A 499 36.65 2.88 -3.68
C ALA A 499 35.51 3.90 -3.46
N ALA A 500 35.74 4.90 -2.61
CA ALA A 500 34.74 5.93 -2.36
C ALA A 500 34.70 6.91 -3.54
N ASP A 501 33.49 7.24 -3.99
CA ASP A 501 33.23 8.26 -5.01
C ASP A 501 33.91 9.58 -4.56
N ALA A 502 34.70 10.20 -5.42
CA ALA A 502 35.49 11.40 -5.08
C ALA A 502 34.60 12.66 -4.94
N ILE A 503 33.46 12.71 -5.62
CA ILE A 503 32.58 13.87 -5.73
C ILE A 503 31.55 13.88 -4.61
N PHE A 504 30.93 12.73 -4.31
CA PHE A 504 29.85 12.63 -3.33
C PHE A 504 30.32 12.89 -1.89
N ASN A 505 30.14 14.11 -1.35
CA ASN A 505 30.56 14.48 0.01
C ASN A 505 29.51 15.24 0.83
N PRO A 506 28.57 14.53 1.49
CA PRO A 506 27.62 15.19 2.39
C PRO A 506 28.26 15.71 3.68
N ASN A 507 29.36 15.12 4.13
CA ASN A 507 30.11 15.49 5.34
C ASN A 507 29.23 15.90 6.56
N PRO A 508 28.28 15.06 7.00
CA PRO A 508 27.48 15.34 8.19
C PRO A 508 28.34 15.44 9.44
N ASN A 509 27.87 16.19 10.44
CA ASN A 509 28.56 16.32 11.73
C ASN A 509 28.13 15.26 12.77
N GLY A 510 27.38 14.25 12.34
CA GLY A 510 26.97 13.14 13.18
C GLY A 510 26.55 11.93 12.33
N PRO A 511 26.38 10.76 12.96
CA PRO A 511 26.08 9.51 12.27
C PRO A 511 24.80 9.59 11.45
N ILE A 512 24.86 8.99 10.26
CA ILE A 512 23.70 8.62 9.46
C ILE A 512 23.30 7.20 9.86
N ILE A 513 22.00 6.97 9.98
CA ILE A 513 21.43 5.67 10.31
C ILE A 513 20.66 5.19 9.07
N PRO A 514 19.40 5.60 8.79
CA PRO A 514 18.72 5.16 7.59
C PRO A 514 19.13 5.91 6.32
N ILE A 515 19.13 5.17 5.21
CA ILE A 515 19.30 5.67 3.85
C ILE A 515 18.16 5.12 2.98
N ALA A 516 17.45 6.00 2.27
CA ALA A 516 16.46 5.60 1.27
C ALA A 516 16.61 6.43 -0.01
N PHE A 517 16.14 5.88 -1.14
CA PHE A 517 16.08 6.58 -2.43
C PHE A 517 14.64 6.92 -2.79
N ASP A 518 14.38 8.19 -3.08
CA ASP A 518 13.09 8.63 -3.62
C ASP A 518 12.90 8.17 -5.08
N SER A 519 11.68 8.30 -5.60
CA SER A 519 11.31 7.86 -6.95
C SER A 519 12.08 8.58 -8.05
N ASN A 520 12.70 9.73 -7.73
CA ASN A 520 13.57 10.49 -8.62
C ASN A 520 15.06 10.15 -8.41
N GLY A 521 15.38 9.18 -7.56
CA GLY A 521 16.74 8.76 -7.22
C GLY A 521 17.48 9.70 -6.28
N LYS A 522 16.81 10.67 -5.63
CA LYS A 522 17.44 11.50 -4.59
C LYS A 522 17.55 10.71 -3.29
N LEU A 523 18.59 11.03 -2.51
CA LEU A 523 18.87 10.33 -1.26
C LEU A 523 18.14 11.00 -0.11
N ILE A 524 17.34 10.26 0.65
CA ILE A 524 16.78 10.70 1.93
C ILE A 524 17.57 9.99 3.03
N VAL A 525 18.19 10.77 3.92
CA VAL A 525 19.02 10.25 5.00
C VAL A 525 18.50 10.71 6.35
N GLY A 526 18.55 9.83 7.34
CA GLY A 526 18.19 10.12 8.74
C GLY A 526 19.37 9.86 9.69
N GLY A 527 19.32 10.40 10.91
CA GLY A 527 20.33 10.09 11.93
C GLY A 527 20.40 11.11 13.05
N VAL A 528 21.62 11.39 13.54
CA VAL A 528 21.89 12.23 14.73
C VAL A 528 22.61 13.54 14.39
N PHE A 529 22.72 13.88 13.10
CA PHE A 529 23.37 15.11 12.63
C PHE A 529 22.48 16.35 12.76
N ASN A 530 23.10 17.54 12.80
CA ASN A 530 22.41 18.84 12.69
C ASN A 530 22.95 19.73 11.54
N THR A 531 24.00 19.29 10.85
CA THR A 531 24.48 19.85 9.58
C THR A 531 24.85 18.75 8.61
N ILE A 532 24.53 18.91 7.32
CA ILE A 532 24.88 18.00 6.23
C ILE A 532 24.78 18.71 4.88
N GLY A 533 25.63 18.33 3.93
CA GLY A 533 25.59 18.80 2.54
C GLY A 533 25.72 20.33 2.42
N GLY A 534 26.47 20.96 3.34
CA GLY A 534 26.63 22.41 3.42
C GLY A 534 25.46 23.17 4.04
N GLN A 535 24.44 22.49 4.57
CA GLN A 535 23.23 23.11 5.13
C GLN A 535 23.02 22.71 6.60
N ALA A 536 22.32 23.57 7.36
CA ALA A 536 21.77 23.21 8.66
C ALA A 536 20.51 22.35 8.45
N ARG A 537 20.58 21.09 8.89
CA ARG A 537 19.53 20.09 8.73
C ARG A 537 19.50 19.20 9.96
N ASN A 538 18.40 19.27 10.70
CA ASN A 538 18.24 18.49 11.91
C ASN A 538 17.70 17.10 11.58
N ARG A 539 18.56 16.09 11.74
CA ARG A 539 18.24 14.65 11.84
C ARG A 539 17.70 13.99 10.58
N ILE A 540 17.29 14.75 9.57
CA ILE A 540 16.87 14.27 8.26
C ILE A 540 17.27 15.27 7.17
N ALA A 541 17.67 14.77 6.00
CA ALA A 541 17.98 15.59 4.83
C ALA A 541 17.68 14.84 3.53
N LYS A 542 17.34 15.61 2.49
CA LYS A 542 17.35 15.15 1.10
C LYS A 542 18.66 15.62 0.44
N LEU A 543 19.37 14.71 -0.21
CA LEU A 543 20.68 14.98 -0.80
C LEU A 543 20.68 14.68 -2.30
N ASP A 544 21.49 15.44 -3.01
CA ASP A 544 21.87 15.11 -4.37
C ASP A 544 22.80 13.88 -4.39
N PRO A 545 22.46 12.81 -5.13
CA PRO A 545 23.21 11.54 -5.12
C PRO A 545 24.57 11.61 -5.84
N THR A 546 24.83 12.69 -6.59
CA THR A 546 26.11 12.90 -7.28
C THR A 546 27.07 13.69 -6.39
N THR A 547 26.60 14.78 -5.78
CA THR A 547 27.46 15.73 -5.05
C THR A 547 27.40 15.57 -3.54
N GLY A 548 26.30 15.04 -3.00
CA GLY A 548 26.04 15.00 -1.56
C GLY A 548 25.56 16.32 -0.98
N LEU A 549 25.32 17.35 -1.81
CA LEU A 549 24.75 18.62 -1.36
C LEU A 549 23.31 18.43 -0.89
N ALA A 550 22.94 19.12 0.19
CA ALA A 550 21.59 19.05 0.73
C ALA A 550 20.65 19.96 -0.04
N ASP A 551 19.45 19.45 -0.33
CA ASP A 551 18.35 20.24 -0.87
C ASP A 551 18.00 21.37 0.10
N ALA A 552 18.10 22.62 -0.36
CA ALA A 552 17.86 23.82 0.44
C ALA A 552 16.39 24.02 0.85
N THR A 553 15.45 23.38 0.15
CA THR A 553 14.00 23.49 0.40
C THR A 553 13.50 22.41 1.37
N PHE A 554 14.15 21.25 1.41
CA PHE A 554 13.77 20.14 2.28
C PHE A 554 14.28 20.35 3.72
N ASN A 555 13.44 20.86 4.62
CA ASN A 555 13.81 21.09 6.03
C ASN A 555 12.71 20.69 7.05
N PRO A 556 12.51 19.39 7.31
CA PRO A 556 11.48 18.91 8.25
C PRO A 556 11.79 19.21 9.73
N ASN A 557 13.05 19.54 10.05
CA ASN A 557 13.50 19.93 11.39
C ASN A 557 13.02 18.97 12.51
N VAL A 558 13.42 17.70 12.43
CA VAL A 558 13.05 16.67 13.42
C VAL A 558 13.88 16.86 14.70
N ASN A 559 13.24 16.81 15.87
CA ASN A 559 13.91 17.18 17.14
C ASN A 559 14.81 16.10 17.78
N SER A 560 14.78 14.87 17.27
CA SER A 560 15.58 13.76 17.79
C SER A 560 15.94 12.78 16.67
N GLN A 561 16.70 11.75 17.00
CA GLN A 561 17.22 10.75 16.08
C GLN A 561 16.12 10.09 15.22
N VAL A 562 16.39 10.02 13.92
CA VAL A 562 15.61 9.26 12.94
C VAL A 562 16.29 7.90 12.75
N GLN A 563 15.53 6.82 12.93
CA GLN A 563 15.97 5.42 12.88
C GLN A 563 15.51 4.70 11.61
N ALA A 564 14.34 5.08 11.09
CA ALA A 564 13.75 4.41 9.94
C ALA A 564 13.25 5.44 8.93
N ILE A 565 13.45 5.14 7.65
CA ILE A 565 12.83 5.85 6.53
C ILE A 565 12.23 4.82 5.61
N ALA A 566 10.98 5.04 5.20
CA ALA A 566 10.37 4.28 4.12
C ALA A 566 9.63 5.22 3.18
N LEU A 567 9.65 4.89 1.90
CA LEU A 567 9.01 5.70 0.87
C LEU A 567 7.83 4.95 0.28
N ASP A 568 6.72 5.65 0.13
CA ASP A 568 5.59 5.23 -0.67
C ASP A 568 5.68 5.95 -2.01
N SER A 569 6.54 5.41 -2.87
CA SER A 569 6.60 5.87 -4.25
C SER A 569 5.30 5.49 -4.95
N LYS A 570 4.73 6.43 -5.71
CA LYS A 570 3.57 6.22 -6.61
C LYS A 570 2.18 6.39 -6.01
N ARG A 571 1.86 7.37 -5.15
CA ARG A 571 0.44 7.59 -4.75
C ARG A 571 -0.17 8.97 -4.84
N ASN A 572 0.61 10.04 -5.01
CA ASN A 572 0.03 11.37 -5.12
C ASN A 572 0.39 12.01 -6.45
N ILE A 573 -0.60 12.17 -7.31
CA ILE A 573 -0.59 13.32 -8.22
C ILE A 573 -1.19 14.48 -7.45
N LEU A 574 -0.38 15.47 -7.11
CA LEU A 574 -0.89 16.76 -6.67
C LEU A 574 -1.18 17.60 -7.91
N TYR A 575 -2.46 17.77 -8.26
CA TYR A 575 -2.91 18.71 -9.28
C TYR A 575 -3.24 20.06 -8.64
N THR A 576 -2.63 21.14 -9.13
CA THR A 576 -2.92 22.52 -8.73
C THR A 576 -3.52 23.26 -9.93
N PRO A 577 -4.83 23.59 -9.93
CA PRO A 577 -5.43 24.36 -11.00
C PRO A 577 -4.92 25.82 -10.99
N ASN A 578 -4.97 26.48 -12.15
CA ASN A 578 -4.78 27.92 -12.24
C ASN A 578 -5.79 28.67 -11.34
N ALA A 579 -5.38 29.81 -10.78
CA ALA A 579 -6.25 30.61 -9.91
C ALA A 579 -7.57 30.96 -10.63
N ASN A 580 -8.70 30.71 -9.94
CA ASN A 580 -10.07 30.94 -10.44
C ASN A 580 -10.52 30.04 -11.60
N PHE A 581 -9.86 28.91 -11.84
CA PHE A 581 -10.33 27.93 -12.83
C PHE A 581 -11.67 27.31 -12.42
N ASN A 582 -12.64 27.35 -13.34
CA ASN A 582 -13.93 26.68 -13.23
C ASN A 582 -14.15 25.86 -14.52
N GLY A 583 -14.08 24.53 -14.46
CA GLY A 583 -14.20 23.67 -15.64
C GLY A 583 -13.59 22.28 -15.46
N LEU A 584 -13.50 21.52 -16.55
CA LEU A 584 -12.84 20.22 -16.62
C LEU A 584 -11.38 20.38 -17.08
N ASP A 585 -10.41 19.78 -16.38
CA ASP A 585 -9.01 19.68 -16.85
C ASP A 585 -8.60 18.21 -17.02
N THR A 586 -7.61 17.97 -17.89
CA THR A 586 -7.15 16.62 -18.23
C THR A 586 -5.62 16.58 -18.27
N PHE A 587 -5.03 15.50 -17.76
CA PHE A 587 -3.62 15.18 -17.97
C PHE A 587 -3.45 13.70 -18.33
N GLN A 588 -2.41 13.36 -19.08
CA GLN A 588 -2.09 11.97 -19.42
C GLN A 588 -1.04 11.41 -18.47
N TYR A 589 -1.16 10.13 -18.15
CA TYR A 589 -0.22 9.42 -17.30
C TYR A 589 0.01 7.98 -17.76
N THR A 590 1.11 7.37 -17.32
CA THR A 590 1.36 5.93 -17.47
C THR A 590 1.13 5.23 -16.13
N ALA A 591 0.40 4.11 -16.15
CA ALA A 591 0.26 3.20 -15.02
C ALA A 591 0.83 1.83 -15.39
N THR A 592 1.47 1.17 -14.45
CA THR A 592 1.94 -0.22 -14.60
C THR A 592 1.15 -1.11 -13.65
N ASP A 593 0.63 -2.23 -14.15
CA ASP A 593 0.46 -3.38 -13.27
C ASP A 593 1.86 -3.88 -12.86
N GLY A 594 2.00 -4.40 -11.66
CA GLY A 594 3.27 -4.93 -11.18
C GLY A 594 3.61 -6.31 -11.77
N ILE A 595 3.02 -6.71 -12.90
CA ILE A 595 3.21 -8.05 -13.48
C ILE A 595 4.02 -7.91 -14.77
N ILE A 596 5.32 -8.24 -14.69
CA ILE A 596 6.07 -8.61 -15.90
C ILE A 596 5.49 -9.94 -16.38
N SER A 597 4.42 -9.89 -17.18
CA SER A 597 4.03 -11.05 -17.99
C SER A 597 4.97 -11.11 -19.18
N THR A 598 5.81 -12.14 -19.21
CA THR A 598 6.47 -12.52 -20.45
C THR A 598 5.38 -12.89 -21.47
N PRO A 599 5.49 -12.49 -22.75
CA PRO A 599 4.51 -12.90 -23.75
C PRO A 599 4.52 -14.44 -23.85
N PRO A 600 3.36 -15.10 -23.98
CA PRO A 600 3.36 -16.52 -24.28
C PRO A 600 4.11 -16.76 -25.60
N PRO A 601 4.91 -17.84 -25.71
CA PRO A 601 5.59 -18.17 -26.95
C PRO A 601 4.57 -18.33 -28.08
N SER A 602 4.86 -17.74 -29.24
CA SER A 602 4.02 -17.88 -30.43
C SER A 602 3.84 -19.36 -30.77
N PRO A 603 2.62 -19.80 -31.14
CA PRO A 603 2.42 -21.18 -31.58
C PRO A 603 3.26 -21.43 -32.82
N SER A 604 4.11 -22.45 -32.77
CA SER A 604 4.84 -22.95 -33.93
C SER A 604 3.84 -23.42 -34.99
N SER A 605 3.97 -22.89 -36.20
CA SER A 605 3.29 -23.34 -37.41
C SER A 605 3.61 -24.78 -37.77
#